data_AF-A0A941TG27-F1
#
_entry.id   AF-A0A941TG27-F1
#
_cell.length_a   1.000
_cell.length_b   1.000
_cell.length_c   1.000
_cell.angle_alpha   90.00
_cell.angle_beta   90.00
_cell.angle_gamma   90.00
#
_symmetry.space_group_name_H-M   'P 1'
#
loop_
_entity.id
_entity.type
_entity.pdbx_description
1 polymer ?
#
loop_
_entity_poly.entity_id
_entity_poly.type
_entity_poly.pdbx_seq_one_letter_code
_entity_poly.pdbx_strand_id
1 'polypeptide(L)'
;MARPTVHGNTLTLRLDSELKSVLEEAANESSRPVGEVVRGLIRDFAREKRRREFLAEARRQSRILAEEAKGEEEAESMRWIDDVADRSGWK
;
A
#
# COMPACT_ATOMS: atom_id res chain seq x y z
N MET A 1 -26.88 -3.19 -6.92
CA MET A 1 -26.10 -3.21 -5.65
C MET A 1 -26.42 -1.94 -4.88
N ALA A 2 -26.95 -2.05 -3.65
CA ALA A 2 -27.33 -0.89 -2.85
C ALA A 2 -26.06 -0.14 -2.37
N ARG A 3 -25.94 1.14 -2.74
CA ARG A 3 -24.86 2.01 -2.25
C ARG A 3 -25.13 2.35 -0.78
N PRO A 4 -24.12 2.28 0.11
CA PRO A 4 -24.28 2.74 1.48
C PRO A 4 -24.54 4.25 1.50
N THR A 5 -25.69 4.66 2.01
CA THR A 5 -26.07 6.07 2.22
C THR A 5 -25.44 6.59 3.50
N VAL A 6 -24.35 7.35 3.38
CA VAL A 6 -23.66 7.97 4.51
C VAL A 6 -24.47 9.17 4.99
N HIS A 7 -25.16 9.03 6.12
CA HIS A 7 -25.82 10.15 6.81
C HIS A 7 -24.97 10.52 8.04
N GLY A 8 -24.07 11.49 7.88
CA GLY A 8 -23.17 11.96 8.96
C GLY A 8 -22.05 10.98 9.34
N ASN A 9 -21.53 11.09 10.57
CA ASN A 9 -20.46 10.23 11.12
C ASN A 9 -20.92 8.82 11.52
N THR A 10 -22.14 8.42 11.15
CA THR A 10 -22.74 7.14 11.55
C THR A 10 -22.75 6.17 10.38
N LEU A 11 -22.17 4.98 10.60
CA LEU A 11 -22.17 3.87 9.66
C LEU A 11 -23.00 2.71 10.24
N THR A 12 -24.06 2.33 9.54
CA THR A 12 -24.87 1.15 9.88
C THR A 12 -24.40 -0.04 9.04
N LEU A 13 -24.05 -1.15 9.70
CA LEU A 13 -23.60 -2.39 9.07
C LEU A 13 -24.59 -3.50 9.34
N ARG A 14 -24.83 -4.35 8.33
CA ARG A 14 -25.50 -5.63 8.51
C ARG A 14 -24.43 -6.70 8.63
N LEU A 15 -24.51 -7.51 9.68
CA LEU A 15 -23.59 -8.61 9.97
C LEU A 15 -24.39 -9.90 9.96
N ASP A 16 -23.77 -10.99 9.51
CA ASP A 16 -24.30 -12.32 9.76
C ASP A 16 -24.22 -12.66 11.26
N SER A 17 -24.95 -13.70 11.66
CA SER A 17 -25.07 -14.08 13.08
C SER A 17 -23.76 -14.57 13.68
N GLU A 18 -22.91 -15.23 12.90
CA GLU A 18 -21.64 -15.77 13.37
C GLU A 18 -20.67 -14.63 13.69
N LEU A 19 -20.52 -13.69 12.75
CA LEU A 19 -19.66 -12.52 12.92
C LEU A 19 -20.14 -11.62 14.07
N LYS A 20 -21.46 -11.50 14.26
CA LYS A 20 -22.02 -10.77 15.40
C LYS A 20 -21.59 -11.40 16.73
N SER A 21 -21.70 -12.73 16.88
CA SER A 21 -21.33 -13.44 18.11
C SER A 21 -19.86 -13.27 18.45
N VAL A 22 -18.97 -13.37 17.45
CA VAL A 22 -17.53 -13.17 17.65
C VAL A 22 -17.22 -11.76 18.17
N LEU A 23 -17.90 -10.74 17.66
CA LEU A 23 -17.71 -9.36 18.11
C LEU A 23 -18.25 -9.13 19.54
N GLU A 24 -19.33 -9.80 19.91
CA GLU A 24 -19.88 -9.76 21.28
C GLU A 24 -18.97 -10.46 22.28
N GLU A 25 -18.39 -11.60 21.91
CA GLU A 25 -17.41 -12.32 22.73
C GLU A 25 -16.16 -11.49 22.95
N ALA A 26 -15.56 -10.96 21.88
CA ALA A 26 -14.38 -10.09 21.98
C ALA A 26 -14.64 -8.81 22.82
N ALA A 27 -15.86 -8.27 22.75
CA ALA A 27 -16.29 -7.14 23.57
C ALA A 27 -16.37 -7.51 25.06
N ASN A 28 -16.92 -8.69 25.37
CA ASN A 28 -17.00 -9.20 26.73
C ASN A 28 -15.60 -9.47 27.32
N GLU A 29 -14.73 -10.17 26.57
CA GLU A 29 -13.36 -10.46 27.00
C GLU A 29 -12.55 -9.20 27.29
N SER A 30 -12.72 -8.17 26.45
CA SER A 30 -12.02 -6.90 26.60
C SER A 30 -12.72 -5.91 27.54
N SER A 31 -13.88 -6.27 28.11
CA SER A 31 -14.73 -5.38 28.92
C SER A 31 -15.01 -4.04 28.24
N ARG A 32 -15.21 -4.06 26.92
CA ARG A 32 -15.43 -2.86 26.10
C ARG A 32 -16.73 -2.95 25.32
N PRO A 33 -17.39 -1.83 24.99
CA PRO A 33 -18.55 -1.86 24.12
C PRO A 33 -18.21 -2.43 22.73
N VAL A 34 -19.10 -3.24 22.16
CA VAL A 34 -18.95 -3.82 20.80
C VAL A 34 -18.60 -2.75 19.76
N GLY A 35 -19.27 -1.60 19.82
CA GLY A 35 -18.99 -0.49 18.90
C GLY A 35 -17.55 0.05 19.00
N GLU A 36 -16.91 -0.06 20.18
CA GLU A 36 -15.52 0.34 20.35
C GLU A 36 -14.55 -0.69 19.77
N VAL A 37 -14.83 -1.97 19.96
CA VAL A 37 -14.09 -3.08 19.33
C VAL A 37 -14.13 -2.94 17.81
N VAL A 38 -15.32 -2.75 17.24
CA VAL A 38 -15.50 -2.55 15.79
C VAL A 38 -14.76 -1.32 15.29
N ARG A 39 -14.80 -0.19 16.00
CA ARG A 39 -14.03 1.01 15.63
C ARG A 39 -12.52 0.76 15.66
N GLY A 40 -12.02 -0.03 16.61
CA GLY A 40 -10.62 -0.45 16.67
C GLY A 40 -10.23 -1.24 15.42
N LEU A 41 -10.99 -2.31 15.14
CA LEU A 41 -10.78 -3.16 13.97
C LEU A 41 -10.78 -2.36 12.65
N ILE A 42 -11.74 -1.45 12.47
CA ILE A 42 -11.82 -0.59 11.28
C ILE A 42 -10.58 0.33 11.18
N ARG A 43 -10.12 0.90 12.30
CA ARG A 43 -8.92 1.75 12.32
C ARG A 43 -7.68 0.96 11.94
N ASP A 44 -7.52 -0.25 12.47
CA ASP A 44 -6.35 -1.08 12.19
C ASP A 44 -6.35 -1.56 10.74
N PHE A 45 -7.52 -1.98 10.23
CA PHE A 45 -7.69 -2.27 8.81
C PHE A 45 -7.33 -1.07 7.93
N ALA A 46 -7.79 0.13 8.26
CA ALA A 46 -7.49 1.34 7.49
C ALA A 46 -6.02 1.77 7.55
N ARG A 47 -5.33 1.52 8.68
CA ARG A 47 -3.89 1.74 8.80
C ARG A 47 -3.14 0.76 7.91
N GLU A 48 -3.49 -0.52 7.98
CA GLU A 48 -2.82 -1.56 7.20
C GLU A 48 -3.08 -1.41 5.70
N LYS A 49 -4.28 -1.01 5.31
CA LYS A 49 -4.60 -0.69 3.91
C LYS A 49 -3.75 0.48 3.40
N ARG A 50 -3.67 1.58 4.15
CA ARG A 50 -2.82 2.73 3.80
C ARG A 50 -1.34 2.36 3.73
N ARG A 51 -0.87 1.51 4.65
CA ARG A 51 0.50 0.99 4.63
C ARG A 51 0.78 0.20 3.35
N ARG A 52 -0.13 -0.70 2.97
CA ARG A 52 0.00 -1.49 1.73
C ARG A 52 -0.03 -0.62 0.47
N GLU A 53 -0.92 0.38 0.43
CA GLU A 53 -0.98 1.34 -0.67
C GLU A 53 0.32 2.16 -0.78
N PHE A 54 0.85 2.65 0.35
CA PHE A 54 2.14 3.33 0.39
C PHE A 54 3.30 2.43 -0.07
N LEU A 55 3.35 1.18 0.38
CA LEU A 55 4.39 0.23 -0.04
C LEU A 55 4.27 -0.15 -1.52
N ALA A 56 3.05 -0.25 -2.05
CA ALA A 56 2.82 -0.47 -3.46
C ALA A 56 3.29 0.72 -4.31
N GLU A 57 3.06 1.94 -3.82
CA GLU A 57 3.51 3.16 -4.48
C GLU A 57 5.04 3.34 -4.40
N ALA A 58 5.64 3.06 -3.25
CA ALA A 58 7.09 3.08 -3.07
C ALA A 58 7.80 2.04 -3.97
N ARG A 59 7.19 0.86 -4.18
CA ARG A 59 7.70 -0.15 -5.12
C ARG A 59 7.57 0.31 -6.58
N ARG A 60 6.50 1.02 -6.94
CA ARG A 60 6.37 1.63 -8.27
C ARG A 60 7.46 2.67 -8.51
N GLN A 61 7.67 3.58 -7.55
CA GLN A 61 8.68 4.62 -7.66
C GLN A 61 10.11 4.05 -7.65
N SER A 62 10.40 3.07 -6.80
CA SER A 62 11.70 2.39 -6.79
C SER A 62 11.98 1.64 -8.08
N ARG A 63 10.95 1.07 -8.74
CA ARG A 63 11.10 0.41 -10.04
C ARG A 63 11.38 1.42 -11.16
N ILE A 64 10.71 2.58 -11.14
CA ILE A 64 10.97 3.66 -12.10
C ILE A 64 12.42 4.14 -11.96
N LEU A 65 12.87 4.42 -10.73
CA LEU A 65 14.25 4.83 -10.48
C LEU A 65 15.29 3.75 -10.85
N ALA A 66 14.97 2.47 -10.66
CA ALA A 66 15.86 1.37 -11.04
C ALA A 66 15.97 1.17 -12.58
N GLU A 67 14.89 1.43 -13.31
CA GLU A 67 14.88 1.41 -14.78
C GLU A 67 15.60 2.65 -15.35
N GLU A 68 15.40 3.83 -14.75
CA GLU A 68 16.13 5.05 -15.10
C GLU A 68 17.64 4.92 -14.83
N ALA A 69 18.03 4.38 -13.66
CA ALA A 69 19.44 4.16 -13.31
C ALA A 69 20.12 3.16 -14.25
N LYS A 70 19.41 2.11 -14.70
CA LYS A 70 19.93 1.19 -15.72
C LYS A 70 20.16 1.87 -17.05
N GLY A 71 19.23 2.71 -17.49
CA GLY A 71 19.39 3.48 -18.73
C GLY A 71 20.57 4.46 -18.65
N GLU A 72 20.80 5.06 -17.49
CA GLU A 72 21.95 5.94 -17.25
C GLU A 72 23.28 5.17 -17.24
N GLU A 73 23.35 4.00 -16.58
CA GLU A 73 24.52 3.13 -16.57
C GLU A 73 24.87 2.60 -17.97
N GLU A 74 23.86 2.22 -18.77
CA GLU A 74 24.04 1.82 -20.16
C GLU A 74 24.51 3.00 -21.03
N ALA A 75 23.97 4.20 -20.82
CA ALA A 75 24.39 5.41 -21.53
C ALA A 75 25.80 5.89 -21.14
N GLU A 76 26.19 5.76 -19.86
CA GLU A 76 27.56 5.99 -19.40
C GLU A 76 28.54 4.99 -19.99
N SER A 77 28.16 3.71 -20.05
CA SER A 77 28.97 2.66 -20.68
C SER A 77 29.19 2.92 -22.17
N MET A 78 28.14 3.31 -22.91
CA MET A 78 28.23 3.67 -24.32
C MET A 78 29.13 4.91 -24.54
N ARG A 79 28.97 5.95 -23.72
CA ARG A 79 29.83 7.15 -23.77
C ARG A 79 31.30 6.84 -23.49
N TRP A 80 31.57 5.94 -22.55
CA TRP A 80 32.92 5.50 -22.25
C TRP A 80 33.53 4.70 -23.42
N ILE A 81 32.75 3.82 -24.06
CA ILE A 81 33.19 3.08 -25.26
C ILE A 81 33.49 4.06 -26.40
N ASP A 82 32.64 5.05 -26.63
CA ASP A 82 32.84 6.07 -27.67
C ASP A 82 34.09 6.93 -27.36
N ASP A 83 34.29 7.37 -26.12
CA ASP A 83 35.49 8.15 -25.71
C ASP A 83 36.77 7.33 -25.84
N VAL A 84 36.73 6.02 -25.55
CA VAL A 84 37.86 5.11 -25.78
C VAL A 84 38.09 4.89 -27.26
N ALA A 85 37.04 4.69 -28.07
CA ALA A 85 37.13 4.48 -29.51
C ALA A 85 37.66 5.72 -30.26
N ASP A 86 37.26 6.93 -29.84
CA ASP A 86 37.77 8.20 -30.38
C ASP A 86 39.23 8.46 -29.96
N ARG A 87 39.63 8.07 -28.74
CA ARG A 87 41.03 8.19 -28.28
C ARG A 87 41.94 7.14 -28.88
N SER A 88 41.44 5.94 -29.14
CA SER A 88 42.13 4.92 -29.91
C SER A 88 41.87 5.16 -31.39
N GLY A 89 42.44 6.21 -31.97
CA GLY A 89 42.51 6.33 -33.43
C GLY A 89 43.20 5.07 -33.97
N TRP A 90 42.41 4.12 -34.47
CA TRP A 90 42.88 2.83 -34.97
C TRP A 90 43.92 3.10 -36.05
N LYS A 91 45.19 2.83 -35.75
CA LYS A 91 46.32 2.83 -36.66
C LYS A 91 46.90 1.43 -36.74
#